data_AF-A0A9D6RF55-F1
#
_entry.id   AF-A0A9D6RF55-F1
#
_cell.length_a   1.000
_cell.length_b   1.000
_cell.length_c   1.000
_cell.angle_alpha   90.00
_cell.angle_beta   90.00
_cell.angle_gamma   90.00
#
_symmetry.space_group_name_H-M   'P 1'
#
loop_
_entity.id
_entity.type
_entity.pdbx_description
1 polymer ?
#
loop_
_entity_poly.entity_id
_entity_poly.type
_entity_poly.pdbx_seq_one_letter_code
_entity_poly.pdbx_strand_id
1 'polypeptide(L)'
;MNFVEKLKFNSDGLIPAIIQEQSTGRVLMMAWMNKASLETTLSTGKTHFWSRSRQKFWMKGESSGHVQTVKDVSFDCDGDTLLIQVDQVGAACHEGYKSCFFRSVSPGAGDEAIQVTEPVLQKPEDIYRKK
;
A
#
# COMPACT_ATOMS: atom_id res chain seq x y z
N MET A 1 -21.78 -7.01 -14.73
CA MET A 1 -20.60 -6.17 -15.02
C MET A 1 -19.80 -6.06 -13.74
N ASN A 2 -18.57 -6.56 -13.75
CA ASN A 2 -17.66 -6.45 -12.61
C ASN A 2 -17.05 -5.04 -12.62
N PHE A 3 -16.96 -4.32 -11.51
CA PHE A 3 -16.45 -2.93 -11.51
C PHE A 3 -14.99 -2.87 -11.99
N VAL A 4 -14.23 -3.97 -11.85
CA VAL A 4 -12.88 -4.12 -12.38
C VAL A 4 -12.82 -3.85 -13.89
N GLU A 5 -13.90 -4.13 -14.63
CA GLU A 5 -14.02 -3.87 -16.08
C GLU A 5 -14.16 -2.37 -16.40
N LYS A 6 -14.51 -1.54 -15.43
CA LYS A 6 -14.63 -0.08 -15.58
C LYS A 6 -13.32 0.66 -15.31
N LEU A 7 -12.32 -0.03 -14.78
CA LEU A 7 -11.04 0.57 -14.40
C LEU A 7 -10.10 0.69 -15.60
N LYS A 8 -9.29 1.76 -15.60
CA LYS A 8 -8.28 2.04 -16.61
C LYS A 8 -6.91 1.59 -16.11
N PHE A 9 -6.51 0.40 -16.54
CA PHE A 9 -5.13 -0.04 -16.37
C PHE A 9 -4.23 0.67 -17.39
N ASN A 10 -3.01 0.99 -16.99
CA ASN A 10 -2.01 1.58 -17.88
C ASN A 10 -1.54 0.59 -18.97
N SER A 11 -0.60 1.00 -19.82
CA SER A 11 -0.05 0.17 -20.90
C SER A 11 0.58 -1.14 -20.44
N ASP A 12 1.03 -1.20 -19.18
CA ASP A 12 1.62 -2.39 -18.57
C ASP A 12 0.58 -3.31 -17.92
N GLY A 13 -0.72 -2.97 -18.02
CA GLY A 13 -1.80 -3.68 -17.36
C GLY A 13 -1.85 -3.44 -15.85
N LEU A 14 -1.37 -2.28 -15.38
CA LEU A 14 -1.27 -1.93 -13.96
C LEU A 14 -2.12 -0.72 -13.59
N ILE A 15 -2.59 -0.70 -12.35
CA ILE A 15 -3.30 0.42 -11.73
C ILE A 15 -2.62 0.80 -10.41
N PRO A 16 -2.39 2.09 -10.12
CA PRO A 16 -1.93 2.53 -8.82
C PRO A 16 -2.99 2.31 -7.74
N ALA A 17 -2.59 1.77 -6.59
CA ALA A 17 -3.43 1.62 -5.42
C ALA A 17 -2.82 2.35 -4.22
N ILE A 18 -3.52 3.38 -3.74
CA ILE A 18 -3.21 4.10 -2.52
C ILE A 18 -3.85 3.34 -1.36
N ILE A 19 -3.04 2.96 -0.38
CA ILE A 19 -3.51 2.26 0.81
C ILE A 19 -3.63 3.24 1.95
N GLN A 20 -4.79 3.29 2.58
CA GLN A 20 -5.09 4.21 3.67
C GLN A 20 -5.57 3.45 4.90
N GLU A 21 -5.12 3.84 6.09
CA GLU A 21 -5.64 3.34 7.35
C GLU A 21 -7.09 3.81 7.55
N GLN A 22 -8.03 2.88 7.67
CA GLN A 22 -9.46 3.17 7.82
C GLN A 22 -9.74 4.06 9.05
N SER A 23 -9.06 3.77 10.16
CA SER A 23 -9.34 4.39 11.46
C SER A 23 -8.86 5.84 11.58
N THR A 24 -7.83 6.22 10.82
CA THR A 24 -7.15 7.53 10.97
C THR A 24 -7.11 8.36 9.70
N GLY A 25 -7.39 7.76 8.53
CA GLY A 25 -7.19 8.40 7.24
C GLY A 25 -5.71 8.52 6.84
N ARG A 26 -4.77 7.97 7.62
CA ARG A 26 -3.34 8.04 7.28
C ARG A 26 -3.04 7.20 6.04
N VAL A 27 -2.49 7.82 5.00
CA VAL A 27 -1.94 7.09 3.84
C VAL A 27 -0.74 6.27 4.29
N LEU A 28 -0.79 4.96 4.04
CA LEU A 28 0.20 3.98 4.48
C LEU A 28 1.24 3.70 3.39
N MET A 29 0.81 3.50 2.15
CA MET A 29 1.70 3.19 1.04
C MET A 29 0.97 3.36 -0.30
N MET A 30 1.74 3.35 -1.38
CA MET A 30 1.22 3.14 -2.74
C MET A 30 1.89 1.90 -3.33
N ALA A 31 1.13 1.07 -4.01
CA ALA A 31 1.65 -0.07 -4.75
C ALA A 31 0.86 -0.29 -6.04
N TRP A 32 1.48 -1.03 -6.97
CA TRP A 32 0.85 -1.39 -8.24
C TRP A 32 0.02 -2.66 -8.10
N MET A 33 -1.15 -2.67 -8.73
CA MET A 33 -1.98 -3.84 -8.89
C MET A 33 -2.14 -4.14 -10.39
N ASN A 34 -2.02 -5.41 -10.77
CA ASN A 34 -2.63 -5.89 -12.02
C ASN A 34 -4.04 -6.41 -11.74
N LYS A 35 -4.79 -6.76 -12.79
CA LYS A 35 -6.16 -7.29 -12.67
C LYS A 35 -6.26 -8.46 -11.68
N ALA A 36 -5.37 -9.44 -11.78
CA ALA A 36 -5.37 -10.63 -10.91
C ALA A 36 -5.14 -10.28 -9.42
N SER A 37 -4.26 -9.31 -9.13
CA SER A 37 -4.02 -8.84 -7.76
C SER A 37 -5.17 -8.06 -7.17
N LEU A 38 -5.89 -7.28 -7.99
CA LEU A 38 -7.11 -6.62 -7.54
C LEU A 38 -8.22 -7.65 -7.28
N GLU A 39 -8.47 -8.57 -8.21
CA GLU A 39 -9.49 -9.62 -8.06
C GLU A 39 -9.22 -10.50 -6.82
N THR A 40 -7.96 -10.86 -6.58
CA THR A 40 -7.57 -11.61 -5.37
C THR A 40 -7.74 -10.77 -4.11
N THR A 41 -7.47 -9.47 -4.18
CA THR A 41 -7.71 -8.57 -3.03
C THR A 41 -9.18 -8.52 -2.64
N LEU A 42 -10.06 -8.42 -3.63
CA LEU A 42 -11.51 -8.42 -3.43
C LEU A 42 -12.02 -9.75 -2.89
N SER A 43 -11.48 -10.88 -3.39
CA SER A 43 -11.95 -12.21 -2.96
C SER A 43 -11.47 -12.61 -1.56
N THR A 44 -10.24 -12.22 -1.19
CA THR A 44 -9.63 -12.60 0.09
C THR A 44 -9.85 -11.59 1.21
N GLY A 45 -10.22 -10.36 0.89
CA GLY A 45 -10.24 -9.25 1.85
C GLY A 45 -8.86 -8.86 2.38
N LYS A 46 -7.78 -9.26 1.68
CA LYS A 46 -6.38 -8.92 2.00
C LYS A 46 -5.70 -8.28 0.80
N THR A 47 -4.88 -7.26 1.00
CA THR A 47 -4.23 -6.58 -0.13
C THR A 47 -3.16 -7.45 -0.79
N HIS A 48 -3.28 -7.59 -2.10
CA HIS A 48 -2.33 -8.26 -2.98
C HIS A 48 -1.82 -7.28 -4.03
N PHE A 49 -0.55 -7.39 -4.40
CA PHE A 49 0.09 -6.42 -5.28
C PHE A 49 0.93 -7.10 -6.35
N TRP A 50 1.26 -6.33 -7.39
CA TRP A 50 2.19 -6.71 -8.44
C TRP A 50 3.53 -5.97 -8.27
N SER A 51 4.61 -6.72 -8.08
CA SER A 51 5.96 -6.16 -8.05
C SER A 51 6.48 -6.00 -9.47
N ARG A 52 6.59 -4.76 -9.96
CA ARG A 52 7.12 -4.46 -11.31
C ARG A 52 8.56 -4.91 -11.49
N SER A 53 9.41 -4.76 -10.48
CA SER A 53 10.82 -5.15 -10.56
C SER A 53 11.01 -6.66 -10.55
N ARG A 54 10.21 -7.40 -9.76
CA ARG A 54 10.31 -8.86 -9.65
C ARG A 54 9.39 -9.60 -10.62
N GLN A 55 8.52 -8.88 -11.33
CA GLN A 55 7.43 -9.42 -12.14
C GLN A 55 6.68 -10.53 -11.39
N LYS A 56 6.35 -10.26 -10.11
CA LYS A 56 5.81 -11.26 -9.19
C LYS A 56 4.66 -10.70 -8.37
N PHE A 57 3.65 -11.54 -8.20
CA PHE A 57 2.54 -11.38 -7.28
C PHE A 57 2.97 -11.57 -5.82
N TRP A 58 2.41 -10.79 -4.89
CA TRP A 58 2.64 -10.98 -3.46
C TRP A 58 1.48 -10.46 -2.61
N MET A 59 1.27 -11.08 -1.43
CA MET A 59 0.34 -10.59 -0.41
C MET A 59 1.07 -9.71 0.60
N LYS A 60 0.51 -8.55 0.95
CA LYS A 60 1.11 -7.69 1.98
C LYS A 60 1.16 -8.42 3.32
N GLY A 61 2.36 -8.51 3.89
CA GLY A 61 2.58 -9.13 5.18
C GLY A 61 2.65 -10.65 5.15
N GLU A 62 2.71 -11.30 3.98
CA GLU A 62 2.83 -12.76 3.86
C GLU A 62 4.02 -13.32 4.66
N SER A 63 5.15 -12.61 4.64
CA SER A 63 6.36 -13.02 5.37
C SER A 63 6.51 -12.40 6.76
N SER A 64 5.93 -11.22 7.00
CA SER A 64 6.11 -10.47 8.27
C SER A 64 4.93 -10.56 9.23
N GLY A 65 3.78 -11.07 8.79
CA GLY A 65 2.52 -10.99 9.52
C GLY A 65 1.87 -9.60 9.52
N HIS A 66 2.50 -8.58 8.94
CA HIS A 66 1.97 -7.21 8.87
C HIS A 66 0.95 -7.05 7.75
N VAL A 67 -0.14 -7.80 7.87
CA VAL A 67 -1.22 -7.89 6.89
C VAL A 67 -2.10 -6.65 6.89
N GLN A 68 -2.72 -6.39 5.75
CA GLN A 68 -3.73 -5.34 5.56
C GLN A 68 -5.08 -6.00 5.28
N THR A 69 -6.07 -5.73 6.12
CA THR A 69 -7.44 -6.23 5.94
C THR A 69 -8.27 -5.16 5.26
N VAL A 70 -8.79 -5.45 4.07
CA VAL A 70 -9.57 -4.50 3.27
C VAL A 70 -10.91 -4.20 3.94
N LYS A 71 -11.26 -2.91 3.98
CA LYS A 71 -12.53 -2.39 4.49
C LYS A 71 -13.36 -1.73 3.41
N ASP A 72 -12.70 -1.00 2.52
CA ASP A 72 -13.33 -0.35 1.39
C ASP A 72 -12.38 -0.29 0.20
N VAL A 73 -12.95 -0.28 -1.01
CA VAL A 73 -12.23 -0.05 -2.27
C VAL A 73 -13.01 0.96 -3.08
N SER A 74 -12.45 2.15 -3.24
CA SER A 74 -12.94 3.21 -4.11
C SER A 74 -11.95 3.48 -5.25
N PHE A 75 -12.43 4.16 -6.29
CA PHE A 75 -11.64 4.58 -7.43
C PHE A 75 -11.95 6.05 -7.74
N ASP A 76 -11.01 6.74 -8.37
CA ASP A 76 -11.14 8.16 -8.70
C ASP A 76 -12.09 8.42 -9.89
N CYS A 77 -12.22 9.70 -10.27
CA CYS A 77 -13.26 10.14 -11.19
C CYS A 77 -13.09 9.64 -12.62
N ASP A 78 -11.86 9.35 -13.05
CA ASP A 78 -11.54 8.77 -14.35
C ASP A 78 -11.16 7.29 -14.28
N GLY A 79 -11.11 6.70 -13.07
CA GLY A 79 -11.04 5.27 -12.82
C GLY A 79 -9.65 4.68 -13.07
N ASP A 80 -8.61 5.50 -13.00
CA ASP A 80 -7.22 5.08 -13.19
C ASP A 80 -6.44 4.94 -11.89
N THR A 81 -7.04 5.27 -10.74
CA THR A 81 -6.42 5.11 -9.42
C THR A 81 -7.39 4.52 -8.40
N LEU A 82 -6.88 3.61 -7.57
CA LEU A 82 -7.61 3.02 -6.45
C LEU A 82 -7.25 3.69 -5.12
N LEU A 83 -8.24 3.89 -4.27
CA LEU A 83 -8.08 4.11 -2.84
C LEU A 83 -8.61 2.88 -2.09
N ILE A 84 -7.73 2.18 -1.38
CA ILE A 84 -8.08 1.00 -0.60
C ILE A 84 -7.91 1.33 0.88
N GLN A 85 -9.02 1.34 1.60
CA GLN A 85 -9.01 1.55 3.04
C GLN A 85 -8.84 0.20 3.75
N VAL A 86 -7.94 0.15 4.74
CA VAL A 86 -7.54 -1.09 5.40
C VAL A 86 -7.39 -0.92 6.91
N ASP A 87 -7.57 -2.01 7.65
CA ASP A 87 -6.98 -2.18 8.97
C ASP A 87 -5.56 -2.76 8.81
N GLN A 88 -4.55 -1.99 9.20
CA GLN A 88 -3.15 -2.44 9.14
C GLN A 88 -2.69 -3.05 10.46
N VAL A 89 -2.19 -4.29 10.41
CA VAL A 89 -1.49 -4.93 11.53
C VAL A 89 -0.01 -4.52 11.52
N GLY A 90 0.51 -3.99 12.62
CA GLY A 90 1.92 -3.59 12.74
C GLY A 90 2.32 -2.45 11.80
N ALA A 91 3.60 -2.44 11.42
CA ALA A 91 4.16 -1.46 10.49
C ALA A 91 3.82 -1.79 9.03
N ALA A 92 3.29 -0.83 8.26
CA ALA A 92 3.13 -1.02 6.82
C ALA A 92 4.49 -1.00 6.11
N CYS A 93 5.41 -0.15 6.58
CA CYS A 93 6.74 0.03 6.02
C CYS A 93 7.75 -1.00 6.57
N HIS A 94 8.65 -1.48 5.70
CA HIS A 94 9.74 -2.37 6.10
C HIS A 94 10.85 -1.68 6.90
N GLU A 95 10.88 -0.35 6.93
CA GLU A 95 11.75 0.42 7.82
C GLU A 95 11.17 0.56 9.23
N GLY A 96 9.98 -0.01 9.49
CA GLY A 96 9.39 -0.04 10.83
C GLY A 96 8.34 1.03 11.12
N TYR A 97 8.08 1.92 10.17
CA TYR A 97 7.12 3.01 10.32
C TYR A 97 5.68 2.57 9.98
N LYS A 98 4.70 3.30 10.52
CA LYS A 98 3.29 3.08 10.18
C LYS A 98 3.06 3.31 8.69
N SER A 99 3.60 4.39 8.14
CA SER A 99 3.53 4.75 6.73
C SER A 99 4.89 4.67 6.04
N CYS A 100 4.91 4.35 4.74
CA CYS A 100 6.07 4.57 3.87
C CYS A 100 6.37 6.07 3.68
N PHE A 101 5.40 6.94 3.92
CA PHE A 101 5.51 8.40 3.78
C PHE A 101 5.94 9.06 5.10
N PHE A 102 6.92 8.48 5.80
CA PHE A 102 7.40 8.95 7.10
C PHE A 102 8.49 10.03 7.02
N ARG A 103 8.91 10.41 5.80
CA ARG A 103 9.83 11.50 5.53
C ARG A 103 9.08 12.62 4.80
N SER A 104 9.36 13.87 5.14
CA SER A 104 8.78 15.03 4.46
C SER A 104 9.78 16.18 4.32
N VAL A 105 9.48 17.11 3.42
CA VAL A 105 10.20 18.37 3.24
C VAL A 105 9.19 19.51 3.38
N SER A 106 9.58 20.58 4.08
CA SER A 106 8.75 21.77 4.20
C SER A 106 8.83 22.63 2.94
N PRO A 107 7.72 23.25 2.50
CA PRO A 107 7.75 24.18 1.37
C PRO A 107 8.81 25.27 1.55
N GLY A 108 9.63 25.52 0.52
CA GLY A 108 10.69 26.52 0.53
C GLY A 108 11.99 26.10 1.24
N ALA A 109 12.03 24.90 1.82
CA ALA A 109 13.27 24.33 2.34
C ALA A 109 14.04 23.60 1.22
N GLY A 110 15.38 23.71 1.21
CA GLY A 110 16.24 22.94 0.32
C GLY A 110 16.32 21.46 0.71
N ASP A 111 16.96 20.63 -0.13
CA ASP A 111 17.02 19.17 0.04
C ASP A 111 17.63 18.71 1.39
N GLU A 112 18.43 19.55 2.04
CA GLU A 112 19.01 19.26 3.36
C GLU A 112 17.98 19.24 4.50
N ALA A 113 16.74 19.66 4.24
CA ALA A 113 15.68 19.76 5.24
C ALA A 113 14.70 18.57 5.28
N ILE A 114 15.09 17.39 4.79
CA ILE A 114 14.27 16.17 4.94
C ILE A 114 14.16 15.80 6.42
N GLN A 115 12.93 15.67 6.91
CA GLN A 115 12.63 15.32 8.30
C GLN A 115 11.86 14.01 8.39
N VAL A 116 12.18 13.20 9.41
CA VAL A 116 11.36 12.05 9.82
C VAL A 116 10.19 12.55 10.67
N THR A 117 8.97 12.25 10.26
CA THR A 117 7.74 12.79 10.85
C THR A 117 6.94 11.78 11.67
N GLU A 118 7.38 10.52 11.71
CA GLU A 118 6.70 9.45 12.43
C GLU A 118 7.68 8.66 13.29
N PRO A 119 7.25 8.13 14.45
CA PRO A 119 8.07 7.23 15.24
C PRO A 119 8.20 5.85 14.57
N VAL A 120 9.31 5.18 14.84
CA VAL A 120 9.49 3.76 14.49
C VAL A 120 8.59 2.91 15.39
N LEU A 121 7.70 2.11 14.81
CA LEU A 121 6.82 1.19 15.55
C LEU A 121 7.52 -0.12 15.90
N GLN A 122 8.36 -0.61 14.99
CA GLN A 122 9.10 -1.87 15.15
C GLN A 122 10.43 -1.80 14.40
N LYS A 123 11.52 -2.31 14.97
CA LYS A 123 12.82 -2.27 14.29
C LYS A 123 12.81 -3.14 13.04
N PRO A 124 13.47 -2.73 11.93
CA PRO A 124 13.49 -3.49 10.68
C PRO A 124 13.91 -4.96 10.83
N GLU A 125 14.91 -5.21 11.69
CA GLU A 125 15.44 -6.54 12.01
C GLU A 125 14.37 -7.48 12.60
N ASP A 126 13.37 -6.92 13.27
CA ASP A 126 12.32 -7.68 13.93
C ASP A 126 11.09 -7.90 13.03
N ILE A 127 11.00 -7.24 11.88
CA ILE A 127 9.84 -7.35 10.97
C ILE A 127 9.85 -8.69 10.22
N TYR A 128 11.03 -9.19 9.86
CA TYR A 128 11.18 -10.45 9.12
C TYR A 128 11.76 -11.59 9.96
N ARG A 129 11.93 -11.39 11.27
CA ARG A 129 12.33 -12.48 12.16
C ARG A 129 11.20 -13.50 12.22
N LYS A 130 11.42 -14.65 11.57
CA LYS A 130 10.57 -15.83 11.66
C LYS A 130 10.36 -16.18 13.14
N LYS A 131 9.11 -16.21 13.60
CA LYS A 131 8.73 -17.02 14.75
C LYS A 131 8.67 -18.48 14.32
#